data_AF-A0A0P4W6H4-F1
#
_entry.id   AF-A0A0P4W6H4-F1
#
_cell.length_a   1.000
_cell.length_b   1.000
_cell.length_c   1.000
_cell.angle_alpha   90.00
_cell.angle_beta   90.00
_cell.angle_gamma   90.00
#
_symmetry.space_group_name_H-M   'P 1'
#
loop_
_entity.id
_entity.type
_entity.pdbx_description
1 polymer ?
#
loop_
_entity_poly.entity_id
_entity_poly.type
_entity_poly.pdbx_seq_one_letter_code
_entity_poly.pdbx_strand_id
1 'polypeptide(L)'
;MSTGCSIPAYLQLLTAMMYFATGSFQICMADCLGMSAASVCKIVRSISTILCTLARTYIKFPEPTDIPDLASNFFNIAGMPGCIGCIDGSYINIISPGGDHAELYRSRKGRFAINVMGICDYNLVFRNIICSWPGSVHDSRVFDNSRVCHLLEEGNYSGYLLGDSGYPCRKYLLTPLLSPTTEKERKYNIAHIKT
;
A
#
# COMPACT_ATOMS: atom_id res chain seq x y z
N MET A 1 -15.90 8.04 -41.85
CA MET A 1 -16.17 9.10 -40.85
C MET A 1 -17.43 8.71 -40.10
N SER A 2 -17.31 8.19 -38.87
CA SER A 2 -18.47 7.93 -38.00
C SER A 2 -18.33 8.77 -36.73
N THR A 3 -19.32 9.60 -36.51
CA THR A 3 -19.51 10.52 -35.38
C THR A 3 -19.40 9.79 -34.03
N GLY A 4 -18.61 10.37 -33.13
CA GLY A 4 -18.28 9.84 -31.80
C GLY A 4 -19.52 9.61 -30.93
N CYS A 5 -19.79 8.34 -30.64
CA CYS A 5 -20.62 7.97 -29.51
C CYS A 5 -19.73 7.98 -28.26
N SER A 6 -20.11 8.74 -27.23
CA SER A 6 -19.42 8.73 -25.94
C SER A 6 -19.54 7.34 -25.31
N ILE A 7 -18.42 6.77 -24.89
CA ILE A 7 -18.40 5.45 -24.24
C ILE A 7 -19.17 5.55 -22.92
N PRO A 8 -20.20 4.71 -22.66
CA PRO A 8 -20.99 4.80 -21.44
C PRO A 8 -20.13 4.68 -20.17
N ALA A 9 -20.49 5.43 -19.12
CA ALA A 9 -19.70 5.50 -17.89
C ALA A 9 -19.46 4.12 -17.23
N TYR A 10 -20.47 3.25 -17.21
CA TYR A 10 -20.33 1.89 -16.69
C TYR A 10 -19.29 1.08 -17.48
N LEU A 11 -19.26 1.25 -18.81
CA LEU A 11 -18.30 0.54 -19.67
C LEU A 11 -16.88 1.09 -19.47
N GLN A 12 -16.72 2.39 -19.24
CA GLN A 12 -15.43 2.97 -18.87
C GLN A 12 -14.91 2.39 -17.55
N LEU A 13 -15.78 2.29 -16.54
CA LEU A 13 -15.43 1.70 -15.25
C LEU A 13 -15.02 0.23 -15.41
N LEU A 14 -15.83 -0.57 -16.11
CA LEU A 14 -15.53 -1.99 -16.37
C LEU A 14 -14.20 -2.16 -17.11
N THR A 15 -13.95 -1.32 -18.12
CA THR A 15 -12.69 -1.33 -18.88
C THR A 15 -11.48 -1.11 -17.97
N ALA A 16 -11.56 -0.10 -17.09
CA ALA A 16 -10.48 0.19 -16.16
C ALA A 16 -10.30 -0.91 -15.10
N MET A 17 -11.39 -1.42 -14.52
CA MET A 17 -11.34 -2.51 -13.55
C MET A 17 -10.73 -3.78 -14.14
N MET A 18 -11.13 -4.14 -15.36
CA MET A 18 -10.59 -5.31 -16.05
C MET A 18 -9.10 -5.12 -16.39
N TYR A 19 -8.66 -3.90 -16.70
CA TYR A 19 -7.23 -3.60 -16.83
C TYR A 19 -6.47 -3.79 -15.51
N PHE A 20 -6.98 -3.26 -14.39
CA PHE A 20 -6.35 -3.39 -13.07
C PHE A 20 -6.31 -4.84 -12.58
N ALA A 21 -7.35 -5.63 -12.84
CA ALA A 21 -7.45 -7.02 -12.40
C ALA A 21 -6.50 -7.95 -13.17
N THR A 22 -6.29 -7.72 -14.46
CA THR A 22 -5.53 -8.64 -15.31
C THR A 22 -4.07 -8.23 -15.49
N GLY A 23 -3.73 -6.95 -15.35
CA GLY A 23 -2.42 -6.43 -15.73
C GLY A 23 -2.11 -6.65 -17.22
N SER A 24 -3.10 -7.02 -18.04
CA SER A 24 -2.94 -7.37 -19.43
C SER A 24 -2.61 -6.15 -20.29
N PHE A 25 -1.89 -6.39 -21.40
CA PHE A 25 -1.64 -5.37 -22.40
C PHE A 25 -2.96 -4.80 -22.92
N GLN A 26 -3.04 -3.47 -22.99
CA GLN A 26 -4.22 -2.72 -23.41
C GLN A 26 -4.75 -3.13 -24.80
N ILE A 27 -3.92 -3.80 -25.61
CA ILE A 27 -4.25 -4.31 -26.95
C ILE A 27 -5.23 -5.48 -26.87
N CYS A 28 -4.99 -6.49 -26.02
CA CYS A 28 -5.93 -7.60 -25.85
C CYS A 28 -7.28 -7.13 -25.30
N MET A 29 -7.25 -6.11 -24.45
CA MET A 29 -8.43 -5.47 -23.87
C MET A 29 -9.25 -4.69 -24.89
N ALA A 30 -8.56 -3.99 -25.79
CA ALA A 30 -9.14 -3.26 -26.92
C ALA A 30 -9.91 -4.20 -27.85
N ASP A 31 -9.32 -5.36 -28.17
CA ASP A 31 -9.94 -6.37 -29.03
C ASP A 31 -11.18 -7.01 -28.37
N CYS A 32 -11.11 -7.34 -27.08
CA CYS A 32 -12.25 -7.90 -26.33
C CYS A 32 -13.44 -6.93 -26.20
N LEU A 33 -13.18 -5.62 -26.15
CA LEU A 33 -14.21 -4.60 -25.91
C LEU A 33 -14.66 -3.86 -27.18
N GLY A 34 -14.05 -4.16 -28.34
CA GLY A 34 -14.31 -3.43 -29.59
C GLY A 34 -13.87 -1.96 -29.53
N MET A 35 -12.82 -1.66 -28.76
CA MET A 35 -12.34 -0.29 -28.49
C MET A 35 -10.93 -0.11 -29.02
N SER A 36 -10.54 1.11 -29.39
CA SER A 36 -9.12 1.37 -29.71
C SER A 36 -8.25 1.34 -28.45
N ALA A 37 -6.99 0.92 -28.57
CA ALA A 37 -6.02 0.97 -27.48
C ALA A 37 -5.87 2.38 -26.88
N ALA A 38 -5.96 3.42 -27.73
CA ALA A 38 -5.94 4.81 -27.29
C ALA A 38 -7.15 5.17 -26.40
N SER A 39 -8.34 4.64 -26.70
CA SER A 39 -9.53 4.81 -25.87
C SER A 39 -9.37 4.13 -24.52
N VAL A 40 -8.88 2.89 -24.50
CA VAL A 40 -8.59 2.14 -23.26
C VAL A 40 -7.60 2.92 -22.39
N CYS A 41 -6.51 3.41 -22.96
CA CYS A 41 -5.50 4.21 -22.24
C CYS A 41 -6.11 5.47 -21.59
N LYS A 42 -6.92 6.22 -22.34
CA LYS A 42 -7.61 7.42 -21.82
C LYS A 42 -8.56 7.08 -20.68
N ILE A 43 -9.29 5.97 -20.78
CA ILE A 43 -10.23 5.51 -19.76
C ILE A 43 -9.50 5.09 -18.49
N VAL A 44 -8.47 4.24 -18.62
CA VAL A 44 -7.67 3.80 -17.47
C VAL A 44 -7.10 5.01 -16.74
N ARG A 45 -6.52 5.98 -17.46
CA ARG A 45 -6.00 7.22 -16.87
C ARG A 45 -7.09 8.03 -16.15
N SER A 46 -8.25 8.20 -16.77
CA SER A 46 -9.38 8.94 -16.20
C SER A 46 -9.88 8.30 -14.91
N ILE A 47 -10.16 6.99 -14.95
CA ILE A 47 -10.64 6.22 -13.79
C ILE A 47 -9.58 6.17 -12.68
N SER A 48 -8.29 5.96 -13.01
CA SER A 48 -7.20 6.03 -12.01
C SER A 48 -7.18 7.37 -11.30
N THR A 49 -7.37 8.47 -12.02
CA THR A 49 -7.39 9.82 -11.42
C THR A 49 -8.57 9.97 -10.45
N ILE A 50 -9.77 9.49 -10.83
CA ILE A 50 -10.94 9.47 -9.96
C ILE A 50 -10.69 8.60 -8.73
N LEU A 51 -10.16 7.39 -8.89
CA LEU A 51 -9.81 6.52 -7.76
C LEU A 51 -8.81 7.18 -6.81
N CYS A 52 -7.80 7.89 -7.32
CA CYS A 52 -6.87 8.66 -6.49
C CYS A 52 -7.56 9.78 -5.69
N THR A 53 -8.61 10.41 -6.24
CA THR A 53 -9.41 11.40 -5.48
C THR A 53 -10.24 10.73 -4.39
N LEU A 54 -10.86 9.58 -4.68
CA LEU A 54 -11.64 8.81 -3.69
C LEU A 54 -10.77 8.18 -2.61
N ALA A 55 -9.55 7.76 -2.95
CA ALA A 55 -8.60 7.17 -2.00
C ALA A 55 -8.38 8.09 -0.79
N ARG A 56 -8.36 9.41 -0.98
CA ARG A 56 -8.22 10.40 0.12
C ARG A 56 -9.40 10.40 1.09
N THR A 57 -10.57 9.97 0.62
CA THR A 57 -11.80 9.90 1.41
C THR A 57 -11.91 8.58 2.17
N TYR A 58 -11.49 7.47 1.55
CA TYR A 58 -11.67 6.12 2.09
C TYR A 58 -10.43 5.57 2.82
N ILE A 59 -9.22 5.91 2.38
CA ILE A 59 -7.97 5.46 3.01
C ILE A 59 -7.58 6.51 4.05
N LYS A 60 -8.00 6.27 5.28
CA LYS A 60 -7.71 7.12 6.44
C LYS A 60 -7.10 6.29 7.54
N PHE A 61 -6.08 6.87 8.17
CA PHE A 61 -5.52 6.29 9.37
C PHE A 61 -6.58 6.42 10.48
N PRO A 62 -6.77 5.39 11.33
CA PRO A 62 -7.77 5.42 12.40
C PRO A 62 -7.54 6.62 13.32
N GLU A 63 -8.61 7.15 13.90
CA GLU A 63 -8.52 8.16 14.95
C GLU A 63 -8.24 7.48 16.29
N PRO A 64 -7.72 8.19 17.31
CA PRO A 64 -7.47 7.62 18.63
C PRO A 64 -8.67 6.92 19.28
N THR A 65 -9.89 7.35 18.96
CA THR A 65 -11.14 6.74 19.43
C THR A 65 -11.40 5.35 18.86
N ASP A 66 -10.85 5.03 17.68
CA ASP A 66 -11.06 3.75 17.00
C ASP A 66 -10.09 2.66 17.49
N ILE A 67 -9.02 3.06 18.19
CA ILE A 67 -7.91 2.20 18.59
C ILE A 67 -8.32 1.02 19.48
N PRO A 68 -9.20 1.17 20.50
CA PRO A 68 -9.61 0.03 21.33
C PRO A 68 -10.28 -1.09 20.52
N ASP A 69 -11.10 -0.72 19.54
CA ASP A 69 -11.79 -1.68 18.67
C ASP A 69 -10.81 -2.35 17.70
N LEU A 70 -9.90 -1.58 17.09
CA LEU A 70 -8.86 -2.15 16.22
C LEU A 70 -7.98 -3.14 16.98
N ALA A 71 -7.49 -2.76 18.16
CA ALA A 71 -6.64 -3.59 19.00
C ALA A 71 -7.33 -4.89 19.41
N SER A 72 -8.63 -4.82 19.75
CA SER A 72 -9.42 -6.00 20.09
C SER A 72 -9.60 -6.94 18.90
N ASN A 73 -9.83 -6.40 17.71
CA ASN A 73 -9.97 -7.21 16.50
C ASN A 73 -8.66 -7.88 16.08
N PHE A 74 -7.53 -7.17 16.14
CA PHE A 74 -6.21 -7.77 15.91
C PHE A 74 -5.90 -8.87 16.93
N PHE A 75 -6.24 -8.65 18.20
CA PHE A 75 -6.08 -9.67 19.23
C PHE A 75 -6.86 -10.95 18.90
N ASN A 76 -8.06 -10.84 18.32
CA ASN A 76 -8.86 -12.00 17.93
C ASN A 76 -8.27 -12.82 16.77
N ILE A 77 -7.35 -12.26 15.97
CA ILE A 77 -6.69 -12.98 14.87
C ILE A 77 -5.64 -13.96 15.41
N ALA A 78 -4.68 -13.44 16.17
CA ALA A 78 -3.49 -14.19 16.57
C ALA A 78 -3.04 -13.98 18.02
N GLY A 79 -3.84 -13.28 18.82
CA GLY A 79 -3.53 -12.98 20.22
C GLY A 79 -2.51 -11.85 20.41
N MET A 80 -2.29 -10.99 19.41
CA MET A 80 -1.38 -9.85 19.50
C MET A 80 -2.08 -8.65 20.16
N PRO A 81 -1.73 -8.27 21.40
CA PRO A 81 -2.47 -7.25 22.14
C PRO A 81 -2.01 -5.83 21.80
N GLY A 82 -2.91 -4.93 21.41
CA GLY A 82 -2.55 -3.52 21.16
C GLY A 82 -2.00 -3.25 19.76
N CYS A 83 -2.04 -4.23 18.85
CA CYS A 83 -1.76 -4.00 17.44
C CYS A 83 -2.88 -3.16 16.82
N ILE A 84 -2.51 -2.11 16.08
CA ILE A 84 -3.48 -1.18 15.44
C ILE A 84 -3.32 -1.12 13.92
N GLY A 85 -2.40 -1.91 13.37
CA GLY A 85 -2.15 -1.98 11.95
C GLY A 85 -0.87 -2.74 11.64
N CYS A 86 -0.77 -3.25 10.42
CA CYS A 86 0.45 -3.85 9.89
C CYS A 86 1.01 -2.94 8.80
N ILE A 87 2.30 -2.62 8.87
CA ILE A 87 3.02 -1.78 7.94
C ILE A 87 3.96 -2.62 7.09
N ASP A 88 3.96 -2.40 5.79
CA ASP A 88 4.92 -3.04 4.88
C ASP A 88 5.23 -2.15 3.67
N GLY A 89 6.39 -2.37 3.08
CA GLY A 89 6.87 -1.73 1.86
C GLY A 89 6.84 -2.66 0.65
N SER A 90 6.43 -2.15 -0.50
CA SER A 90 6.42 -2.89 -1.76
C SER A 90 7.00 -2.06 -2.89
N TYR A 91 7.78 -2.70 -3.74
CA TYR A 91 8.41 -2.06 -4.89
C TYR A 91 7.59 -2.31 -6.15
N ILE A 92 6.96 -1.26 -6.68
CA ILE A 92 6.23 -1.32 -7.94
C ILE A 92 7.20 -1.04 -9.07
N ASN A 93 7.49 -2.07 -9.87
CA ASN A 93 8.43 -1.94 -10.99
C ASN A 93 7.93 -0.91 -12.01
N ILE A 94 8.87 -0.10 -12.50
CA ILE A 94 8.63 0.85 -13.57
C ILE A 94 9.65 0.66 -14.68
N ILE A 95 9.33 1.17 -15.86
CA ILE A 95 10.34 1.41 -16.90
C ILE A 95 11.29 2.48 -16.37
N SER A 96 12.57 2.42 -16.76
CA SER A 96 13.53 3.47 -16.41
C SER A 96 12.94 4.84 -16.76
N PRO A 97 12.88 5.78 -15.81
CA PRO A 97 12.32 7.11 -16.08
C PRO A 97 13.24 7.94 -17.00
N GLY A 98 14.47 7.47 -17.26
CA GLY A 98 15.47 8.17 -18.07
C GLY A 98 16.02 9.43 -17.40
N GLY A 99 16.99 10.06 -18.06
CA GLY A 99 17.65 11.28 -17.58
C GLY A 99 18.56 11.07 -16.36
N ASP A 100 19.07 12.19 -15.83
CA ASP A 100 20.12 12.20 -14.79
C ASP A 100 19.68 11.59 -13.45
N HIS A 101 18.38 11.52 -13.21
CA HIS A 101 17.79 11.05 -11.96
C HIS A 101 17.30 9.59 -12.01
N ALA A 102 17.51 8.88 -13.11
CA ALA A 102 17.00 7.51 -13.27
C ALA A 102 17.50 6.56 -12.18
N GLU A 103 18.76 6.71 -11.76
CA GLU A 103 19.37 5.88 -10.73
C GLU A 103 18.71 6.01 -9.34
N LEU A 104 18.02 7.11 -9.05
CA LEU A 104 17.24 7.24 -7.82
C LEU A 104 16.10 6.21 -7.75
N TYR A 105 15.60 5.77 -8.90
CA TYR A 105 14.53 4.77 -8.94
C TYR A 105 15.07 3.34 -8.92
N ARG A 106 16.40 3.14 -9.01
CA ARG A 106 16.98 1.81 -8.99
C ARG A 106 16.99 1.27 -7.55
N SER A 107 16.21 0.21 -7.34
CA SER A 107 16.18 -0.52 -6.08
C SER A 107 17.47 -1.31 -5.83
N ARG A 108 17.68 -1.74 -4.59
CA ARG A 108 18.78 -2.65 -4.20
C ARG A 108 18.82 -3.94 -5.01
N LYS A 109 17.68 -4.36 -5.59
CA LYS A 109 17.56 -5.54 -6.46
C LYS A 109 17.88 -5.25 -7.94
N GLY A 110 18.42 -4.06 -8.24
CA GLY A 110 18.84 -3.64 -9.57
C GLY A 110 17.72 -3.23 -10.53
N ARG A 111 16.45 -3.29 -10.09
CA ARG A 111 15.26 -2.93 -10.88
C ARG A 111 14.82 -1.50 -10.61
N PHE A 112 14.36 -0.79 -11.63
CA PHE A 112 13.70 0.51 -11.46
C PHE A 112 12.32 0.31 -10.86
N ALA A 113 12.02 1.02 -9.77
CA ALA A 113 10.77 0.88 -9.04
C ALA A 113 10.37 2.18 -8.33
N ILE A 114 9.09 2.26 -8.00
CA ILE A 114 8.55 3.20 -7.00
C ILE A 114 8.36 2.40 -5.71
N ASN A 115 8.86 2.93 -4.60
CA ASN A 115 8.59 2.38 -3.28
C ASN A 115 7.18 2.84 -2.83
N VAL A 116 6.33 1.87 -2.53
CA VAL A 116 4.99 2.05 -1.98
C VAL A 116 4.93 1.45 -0.59
N MET A 117 4.68 2.29 0.42
CA MET A 117 4.45 1.85 1.79
C MET A 117 2.95 1.84 2.08
N GLY A 118 2.45 0.77 2.66
CA GLY A 118 1.04 0.62 3.06
C GLY A 118 0.91 0.30 4.54
N ILE A 119 -0.19 0.74 5.14
CA ILE A 119 -0.65 0.25 6.44
C ILE A 119 -2.03 -0.34 6.27
N CYS A 120 -2.22 -1.58 6.72
CA CYS A 120 -3.47 -2.30 6.66
C CYS A 120 -4.02 -2.59 8.06
N ASP A 121 -5.35 -2.68 8.17
CA ASP A 121 -6.01 -3.15 9.37
C ASP A 121 -6.24 -4.68 9.37
N TYR A 122 -6.91 -5.15 10.42
CA TYR A 122 -7.27 -6.56 10.64
C TYR A 122 -8.19 -7.15 9.56
N ASN A 123 -8.90 -6.31 8.79
CA ASN A 123 -9.76 -6.72 7.67
C ASN A 123 -9.04 -6.61 6.33
N LEU A 124 -7.71 -6.45 6.33
CA LEU A 124 -6.88 -6.28 5.13
C LEU A 124 -7.24 -5.01 4.33
N VAL A 125 -7.82 -4.00 4.99
CA VAL A 125 -8.16 -2.71 4.38
C VAL A 125 -7.03 -1.72 4.59
N PHE A 126 -6.60 -1.05 3.52
CA PHE A 126 -5.60 0.01 3.61
C PHE A 126 -6.12 1.19 4.44
N ARG A 127 -5.39 1.52 5.50
CA ARG A 127 -5.57 2.69 6.37
C ARG A 127 -4.57 3.80 6.07
N ASN A 128 -3.45 3.47 5.43
CA ASN A 128 -2.53 4.46 4.89
C ASN A 128 -1.84 3.92 3.65
N ILE A 129 -1.53 4.80 2.71
CA ILE A 129 -0.71 4.47 1.54
C ILE A 129 0.16 5.65 1.14
N ILE A 130 1.43 5.39 0.85
CA ILE A 130 2.41 6.38 0.40
C ILE A 130 3.11 5.83 -0.85
N CYS A 131 2.88 6.48 -2.00
CA CYS A 131 3.37 6.00 -3.31
C CYS A 131 4.35 6.97 -4.00
N SER A 132 5.03 7.84 -3.24
CA SER A 132 5.79 8.98 -3.78
C SER A 132 7.30 8.83 -3.68
N TRP A 133 7.82 7.66 -3.31
CA TRP A 133 9.25 7.49 -3.03
C TRP A 133 9.98 6.71 -4.13
N PRO A 134 11.21 7.12 -4.50
CA PRO A 134 12.03 6.36 -5.43
C PRO A 134 12.40 4.98 -4.88
N GLY A 135 12.57 4.00 -5.77
CA GLY A 135 12.91 2.62 -5.41
C GLY A 135 14.26 2.44 -4.71
N SER A 136 15.16 3.44 -4.71
CA SER A 136 16.39 3.39 -3.93
C SER A 136 16.18 3.62 -2.43
N VAL A 137 15.02 4.18 -2.03
CA VAL A 137 14.74 4.57 -0.65
C VAL A 137 14.18 3.40 0.14
N HIS A 138 14.66 3.22 1.37
CA HIS A 138 14.21 2.16 2.29
C HIS A 138 12.89 2.51 2.97
N ASP A 139 12.13 1.46 3.28
CA ASP A 139 10.79 1.57 3.85
C ASP A 139 10.80 2.29 5.20
N SER A 140 11.83 2.06 6.01
CA SER A 140 12.07 2.79 7.26
C SER A 140 12.18 4.30 7.06
N ARG A 141 12.87 4.74 6.00
CA ARG A 141 13.00 6.17 5.67
C ARG A 141 11.70 6.75 5.12
N VAL A 142 10.93 5.96 4.35
CA VAL A 142 9.59 6.36 3.91
C VAL A 142 8.69 6.60 5.13
N PHE A 143 8.73 5.68 6.11
CA PHE A 143 7.98 5.79 7.34
C PHE A 143 8.40 6.99 8.18
N ASP A 144 9.70 7.23 8.37
CA ASP A 144 10.21 8.38 9.12
C ASP A 144 9.76 9.74 8.57
N ASN A 145 9.51 9.81 7.26
CA ASN A 145 9.03 11.01 6.58
C ASN A 145 7.50 11.02 6.38
N SER A 146 6.79 10.10 7.03
CA SER A 146 5.33 9.99 6.92
C SER A 146 4.60 10.78 8.00
N ARG A 147 3.40 11.27 7.66
CA ARG A 147 2.49 11.87 8.64
C ARG A 147 2.11 10.88 9.77
N VAL A 148 2.02 9.59 9.46
CA VAL A 148 1.67 8.57 10.45
C VAL A 148 2.76 8.44 11.52
N CYS A 149 4.04 8.44 11.13
CA CYS A 149 5.13 8.42 12.10
C CYS A 149 5.05 9.63 13.04
N HIS A 150 4.82 10.83 12.52
CA HIS A 150 4.65 12.02 13.35
C HIS A 150 3.48 11.90 14.35
N LEU A 151 2.32 11.43 13.89
CA LEU A 151 1.14 11.21 14.75
C LEU A 151 1.41 10.19 15.87
N LEU A 152 2.16 9.14 15.57
CA LEU A 152 2.53 8.12 16.57
C LEU A 152 3.58 8.64 17.56
N GLU A 153 4.48 9.51 17.12
CA GLU A 153 5.50 10.17 17.96
C GLU A 153 4.91 11.16 18.96
N GLU A 154 3.80 11.82 18.62
CA GLU A 154 3.05 12.69 19.55
C GLU A 154 2.53 11.92 20.78
N GLY A 155 2.41 10.59 20.69
CA GLY A 155 1.99 9.74 21.80
C GLY A 155 0.47 9.72 22.03
N ASN A 156 -0.32 10.22 21.08
CA ASN A 156 -1.78 10.26 21.15
C ASN A 156 -2.45 8.90 20.83
N TYR A 157 -1.67 7.87 20.48
CA TYR A 157 -2.13 6.53 20.13
C TYR A 157 -1.63 5.52 21.17
N SER A 158 -2.55 4.73 21.73
CA SER A 158 -2.25 3.74 22.78
C SER A 158 -1.81 2.36 22.27
N GLY A 159 -1.68 2.19 20.95
CA GLY A 159 -1.27 0.93 20.31
C GLY A 159 -0.01 1.07 19.46
N TYR A 160 0.33 -0.01 18.75
CA TYR A 160 1.52 -0.09 17.91
C TYR A 160 1.23 -0.73 16.56
N LEU A 161 2.04 -0.39 15.57
CA LEU A 161 2.09 -1.06 14.28
C LEU A 161 2.99 -2.30 14.36
N LEU A 162 2.71 -3.32 13.56
CA LEU A 162 3.63 -4.41 13.27
C LEU A 162 4.29 -4.19 11.92
N GLY A 163 5.61 -4.18 11.88
CA GLY A 163 6.39 -4.08 10.65
C GLY A 163 7.33 -5.26 10.47
N ASP A 164 7.92 -5.40 9.29
CA ASP A 164 8.95 -6.40 9.04
C ASP A 164 10.30 -6.02 9.69
N SER A 165 11.30 -6.89 9.57
CA SER A 165 12.65 -6.63 10.10
C SER A 165 13.42 -5.50 9.39
N GLY A 166 12.88 -4.95 8.29
CA GLY A 166 13.43 -3.79 7.59
C GLY A 166 13.20 -2.47 8.33
N TYR A 167 12.27 -2.46 9.29
CA TYR A 167 11.98 -1.32 10.14
C TYR A 167 12.77 -1.35 11.46
N PRO A 168 13.05 -0.18 12.06
CA PRO A 168 13.55 -0.12 13.42
C PRO A 168 12.42 -0.41 14.43
N CYS A 169 12.74 -1.18 15.47
CA CYS A 169 11.82 -1.38 16.59
C CYS A 169 11.67 -0.10 17.43
N ARG A 170 10.44 0.35 17.66
CA ARG A 170 10.05 1.56 18.41
C ARG A 170 8.85 1.28 19.30
N LYS A 171 8.53 2.20 20.21
CA LYS A 171 7.35 2.09 21.10
C LYS A 171 6.02 1.88 20.36
N TYR A 172 5.91 2.44 19.16
CA TYR A 172 4.71 2.43 18.31
C TYR A 172 4.90 1.59 17.03
N LEU A 173 6.02 0.89 16.87
CA LEU A 173 6.32 0.05 15.72
C LEU A 173 7.16 -1.15 16.17
N LEU A 174 6.53 -2.31 16.30
CA LEU A 174 7.21 -3.53 16.69
C LEU A 174 7.63 -4.34 15.46
N THR A 175 8.72 -5.09 15.60
CA THR A 175 9.30 -5.92 14.53
C THR A 175 9.66 -7.30 15.08
N PRO A 176 9.74 -8.34 14.25
CA PRO A 176 10.04 -9.69 14.71
C PRO A 176 11.39 -9.77 15.42
N LEU A 177 11.45 -10.58 16.48
CA LEU A 177 12.71 -10.87 17.15
C LEU A 177 13.54 -11.81 16.29
N LEU A 178 14.76 -11.41 15.90
CA LEU A 178 15.62 -12.19 15.01
C LEU A 178 16.12 -13.50 15.63
N SER A 179 16.23 -13.57 16.97
CA SER A 179 16.76 -14.73 17.68
C SER A 179 15.99 -14.98 18.99
N PRO A 180 14.76 -15.54 18.91
CA PRO A 180 13.94 -15.79 20.09
C PRO A 180 14.49 -16.98 20.90
N THR A 181 14.98 -16.68 22.11
CA THR A 181 15.55 -17.66 23.04
C THR A 181 14.52 -18.18 24.03
N THR A 182 13.60 -17.32 24.49
CA THR A 182 12.60 -17.68 25.50
C THR A 182 11.27 -18.10 24.88
N GLU A 183 10.44 -18.82 25.65
CA GLU A 183 9.09 -19.20 25.20
C GLU A 183 8.21 -17.97 24.92
N LYS A 184 8.37 -16.89 25.70
CA LYS A 184 7.64 -15.64 25.51
C LYS A 184 7.99 -14.98 24.18
N GLU A 185 9.28 -14.92 23.84
CA GLU A 185 9.75 -14.39 22.56
C GLU A 185 9.26 -15.21 21.37
N ARG A 186 9.23 -16.55 21.51
CA ARG A 186 8.65 -17.43 20.48
C ARG A 186 7.15 -17.19 20.31
N LYS A 187 6.40 -17.06 21.41
CA LYS A 187 4.96 -16.74 21.36
C LYS A 187 4.71 -15.39 20.70
N TYR A 188 5.52 -14.38 21.01
CA TYR A 188 5.47 -13.08 20.36
C TYR A 188 5.68 -13.20 18.84
N ASN A 189 6.76 -13.86 18.39
CA ASN A 189 7.00 -14.04 16.95
C ASN A 189 5.88 -14.85 16.26
N ILE A 190 5.35 -15.88 16.92
CA ILE A 190 4.22 -16.66 16.38
C ILE A 190 2.98 -15.78 16.18
N ALA A 191 2.65 -14.96 17.18
CA ALA A 191 1.54 -14.01 17.07
C ALA A 191 1.81 -12.96 15.98
N HIS A 192 3.03 -12.43 15.91
CA HIS A 192 3.44 -11.43 14.91
C HIS A 192 3.35 -11.96 13.48
N ILE A 193 3.77 -13.19 13.24
CA ILE A 193 3.75 -13.80 11.89
C ILE A 193 2.30 -14.11 11.45
N LYS A 194 1.42 -14.42 12.39
CA LYS A 194 0.03 -14.76 12.11
C LYS A 194 -0.91 -13.55 12.00
N THR A 195 -0.50 -12.41 12.55
CA THR A 195 -1.24 -11.15 12.47
C THR A 195 -1.02 -10.53 11.10
#